data_AF-A0A7X9HTY6-F1
#
_entry.id   AF-A0A7X9HTY6-F1
#
_cell.length_a   1.000
_cell.length_b   1.000
_cell.length_c   1.000
_cell.angle_alpha   90.00
_cell.angle_beta   90.00
_cell.angle_gamma   90.00
#
_symmetry.space_group_name_H-M   'P 1'
#
loop_
_entity.id
_entity.type
_entity.pdbx_description
1 polymer ?
#
loop_
_entity_poly.entity_id
_entity_poly.type
_entity_poly.pdbx_seq_one_letter_code
_entity_poly.pdbx_strand_id
1 'polypeptide(L)'
;MIDMVKNDNIKIVSKKSGGVLLEKEGQKVILLKGSPYEIGYQHGALLKDEITKITNILYEGAQDAKPGVLYDIWEQAKSFIPERYIEELKGL
;
A
#
# COMPACT_ATOMS: atom_id res chain seq x y z
N MET A 1 -27.36 21.41 22.22
CA MET A 1 -26.25 21.21 21.27
C MET A 1 -25.82 19.76 21.44
N ILE A 2 -26.53 18.90 20.72
CA ILE A 2 -26.76 17.49 21.03
C ILE A 2 -25.67 16.69 20.32
N ASP A 3 -24.90 15.92 21.08
CA ASP A 3 -24.15 14.74 20.66
C ASP A 3 -23.53 14.75 19.25
N MET A 4 -22.63 15.70 18.95
CA MET A 4 -21.78 15.56 17.77
C MET A 4 -20.75 14.44 18.01
N VAL A 5 -21.13 13.27 17.49
CA VAL A 5 -20.26 12.22 16.92
C VAL A 5 -19.45 11.38 17.93
N LYS A 6 -20.11 10.43 18.58
CA LYS A 6 -19.48 9.16 18.97
C LYS A 6 -20.25 8.01 18.37
N ASN A 7 -20.09 7.82 17.07
CA ASN A 7 -20.46 6.57 16.43
C ASN A 7 -19.22 6.04 15.72
N ASP A 8 -18.24 5.56 16.52
CA ASP A 8 -17.04 4.93 16.00
C ASP A 8 -17.41 3.55 15.45
N ASN A 9 -18.07 3.52 14.29
CA ASN A 9 -18.32 2.31 13.50
C ASN A 9 -17.01 1.86 12.86
N ILE A 10 -16.09 1.38 13.70
CA ILE A 10 -14.80 0.80 13.29
C ILE A 10 -14.96 -0.72 13.30
N LYS A 11 -14.79 -1.33 12.14
CA LYS A 11 -14.80 -2.78 11.96
C LYS A 11 -13.41 -3.27 11.63
N ILE A 12 -12.93 -4.29 12.34
CA ILE A 12 -11.73 -5.02 11.92
C ILE A 12 -12.10 -5.90 10.73
N VAL A 13 -11.44 -5.68 9.60
CA VAL A 13 -11.63 -6.47 8.37
C VAL A 13 -10.66 -7.65 8.35
N SER A 14 -9.39 -7.41 8.63
CA SER A 14 -8.37 -8.47 8.66
C SER A 14 -7.16 -8.09 9.51
N LYS A 15 -6.37 -9.10 9.90
CA LYS A 15 -5.09 -8.95 10.58
C LYS A 15 -4.07 -9.87 9.90
N LYS A 16 -2.91 -9.33 9.50
CA LYS A 16 -1.84 -10.08 8.84
C LYS A 16 -0.49 -9.53 9.28
N SER A 17 0.44 -10.43 9.62
CA SER A 17 1.85 -10.09 9.85
C SER A 17 2.10 -8.95 10.85
N GLY A 18 1.21 -8.76 11.82
CA GLY A 18 1.29 -7.67 12.81
C GLY A 18 0.55 -6.38 12.46
N GLY A 19 0.08 -6.24 11.21
CA GLY A 19 -0.77 -5.13 10.74
C GLY A 19 -2.26 -5.44 10.81
N VAL A 20 -3.08 -4.40 10.72
CA VAL A 20 -4.55 -4.47 10.81
C VAL A 20 -5.20 -3.68 9.68
N LEU A 21 -6.15 -4.27 8.98
CA LEU A 21 -7.07 -3.58 8.09
C LEU A 21 -8.40 -3.34 8.82
N LEU A 22 -8.83 -2.09 8.83
CA LEU A 22 -10.07 -1.61 9.41
C LEU A 22 -10.98 -1.03 8.32
N GLU A 23 -12.27 -0.98 8.61
CA GLU A 23 -13.25 -0.19 7.88
C GLU A 23 -13.88 0.80 8.86
N LYS A 24 -13.84 2.09 8.54
CA LYS A 24 -14.47 3.17 9.29
C LYS A 24 -15.34 3.96 8.32
N GLU A 25 -16.65 3.98 8.55
CA GLU A 25 -17.60 4.76 7.74
C GLU A 25 -17.47 4.49 6.23
N GLY A 26 -17.25 3.22 5.86
CA GLY A 26 -17.05 2.78 4.47
C GLY A 26 -15.64 3.01 3.90
N GLN A 27 -14.73 3.61 4.68
CA GLN A 27 -13.34 3.83 4.29
C GLN A 27 -12.42 2.76 4.87
N LYS A 28 -11.53 2.21 4.04
CA LYS A 28 -10.47 1.30 4.48
C LYS A 28 -9.35 2.07 5.17
N VAL A 29 -8.91 1.59 6.33
CA VAL A 29 -7.78 2.15 7.09
C VAL A 29 -6.84 1.02 7.45
N ILE A 30 -5.55 1.14 7.11
CA ILE A 30 -4.52 0.19 7.53
C ILE A 30 -3.70 0.78 8.68
N LEU A 31 -3.45 -0.05 9.70
CA LEU A 31 -2.53 0.25 10.78
C LEU A 31 -1.32 -0.66 10.62
N LEU A 32 -0.16 -0.05 10.35
CA LEU A 32 1.10 -0.72 10.08
C LEU A 32 2.13 -0.34 11.15
N LYS A 33 3.10 -1.21 11.41
CA LYS A 33 4.16 -0.95 12.40
C LYS A 33 5.42 -1.77 12.11
N GLY A 34 6.53 -1.34 12.69
CA GLY A 34 7.81 -2.04 12.63
C GLY A 34 8.83 -1.31 11.77
N SER A 35 9.84 -2.04 11.33
CA SER A 35 10.81 -1.60 10.34
C SER A 35 10.15 -1.32 8.98
N PRO A 36 10.79 -0.53 8.10
CA PRO A 36 10.26 -0.25 6.76
C PRO A 36 9.90 -1.52 5.97
N TYR A 37 10.74 -2.55 6.00
CA TYR A 37 10.43 -3.82 5.36
C TYR A 37 9.17 -4.49 5.95
N GLU A 38 9.03 -4.50 7.28
CA GLU A 38 7.84 -5.07 7.94
C GLU A 38 6.57 -4.28 7.62
N ILE A 39 6.66 -2.96 7.51
CA ILE A 39 5.55 -2.09 7.07
C ILE A 39 5.13 -2.48 5.64
N GLY A 40 6.09 -2.60 4.72
CA GLY A 40 5.86 -3.06 3.36
C GLY A 40 5.18 -4.42 3.31
N TYR A 41 5.71 -5.41 4.04
CA TYR A 41 5.17 -6.77 4.09
C TYR A 41 3.74 -6.82 4.66
N GLN A 42 3.46 -6.06 5.72
CA GLN A 42 2.10 -5.94 6.26
C GLN A 42 1.14 -5.32 5.25
N HIS A 43 1.58 -4.26 4.56
CA HIS A 43 0.78 -3.59 3.55
C HIS A 43 0.44 -4.53 2.37
N GLY A 44 1.46 -5.19 1.81
CA GLY A 44 1.31 -6.17 0.73
C GLY A 44 0.37 -7.32 1.11
N ALA A 45 0.50 -7.84 2.33
CA ALA A 45 -0.35 -8.93 2.81
C ALA A 45 -1.80 -8.51 3.07
N LEU A 46 -2.06 -7.29 3.54
CA LEU A 46 -3.40 -6.81 3.86
C LEU A 46 -4.18 -6.36 2.62
N LEU A 47 -3.50 -5.83 1.61
CA LEU A 47 -4.11 -5.27 0.38
C LEU A 47 -3.66 -6.01 -0.89
N LYS A 48 -3.37 -7.32 -0.77
CA LYS A 48 -2.86 -8.15 -1.87
C LYS A 48 -3.70 -8.03 -3.14
N ASP A 49 -5.03 -8.05 -2.99
CA ASP A 49 -5.96 -8.04 -4.12
C ASP A 49 -5.95 -6.67 -4.82
N GLU A 50 -5.97 -5.58 -4.06
CA GLU A 50 -5.89 -4.22 -4.59
C GLU A 50 -4.55 -3.94 -5.27
N ILE A 51 -3.44 -4.36 -4.66
CA ILE A 51 -2.10 -4.20 -5.21
C ILE A 51 -1.98 -4.98 -6.52
N THR A 52 -2.42 -6.24 -6.55
CA THR A 52 -2.43 -7.05 -7.78
C THR A 52 -3.23 -6.37 -8.88
N LYS A 53 -4.40 -5.80 -8.55
CA LYS A 53 -5.22 -5.08 -9.51
C LYS A 53 -4.52 -3.84 -10.08
N ILE A 54 -3.89 -3.03 -9.24
CA ILE A 54 -3.18 -1.82 -9.69
C ILE A 54 -1.96 -2.20 -10.54
N THR A 55 -1.19 -3.21 -10.12
CA THR A 55 -0.03 -3.69 -10.89
C THR A 55 -0.44 -4.20 -12.26
N ASN A 56 -1.57 -4.91 -12.39
CA ASN A 56 -2.09 -5.34 -13.69
C ASN A 56 -2.46 -4.15 -14.58
N ILE A 57 -3.10 -3.11 -14.03
CA ILE A 57 -3.43 -1.89 -14.78
C ILE A 57 -2.15 -1.20 -15.29
N LEU A 58 -1.11 -1.11 -14.45
CA LEU A 58 0.17 -0.53 -14.84
C LEU A 58 0.86 -1.37 -15.93
N TYR A 59 0.83 -2.69 -15.80
CA TYR A 59 1.39 -3.61 -16.79
C TYR A 59 0.68 -3.50 -18.14
N GLU A 60 -0.66 -3.50 -18.13
CA GLU A 60 -1.48 -3.31 -19.33
C GLU A 60 -1.21 -1.95 -19.99
N GLY A 61 -1.15 -0.88 -19.20
CA GLY A 61 -0.83 0.46 -19.70
C GLY A 61 0.59 0.63 -20.23
N ALA A 62 1.50 -0.28 -19.87
CA ALA A 62 2.89 -0.29 -20.31
C ALA A 62 3.17 -1.29 -21.45
N GLN A 63 2.16 -1.99 -22.00
CA GLN A 63 2.37 -3.03 -23.01
C GLN A 63 3.08 -2.53 -24.28
N ASP A 64 2.80 -1.29 -24.68
CA ASP A 64 3.41 -0.66 -25.86
C ASP A 64 4.70 0.12 -25.53
N ALA A 65 5.12 0.13 -24.26
CA ALA A 65 6.35 0.79 -23.85
C ALA A 65 7.56 0.06 -24.42
N LYS A 66 8.60 0.82 -24.79
CA LYS A 66 9.87 0.20 -25.21
C LYS A 66 10.43 -0.61 -24.04
N PRO A 67 10.96 -1.83 -24.29
CA PRO A 67 11.63 -2.61 -23.26
C PRO A 67 12.68 -1.78 -22.53
N GLY A 68 12.67 -1.86 -21.19
CA GLY A 68 13.62 -1.14 -20.33
C GLY A 68 13.18 0.26 -19.89
N VAL A 69 12.19 0.90 -20.53
CA VAL A 69 11.79 2.28 -20.17
C VAL A 69 11.38 2.44 -18.70
N LEU A 70 10.68 1.46 -18.13
CA LEU A 70 10.29 1.51 -16.71
C LEU A 70 11.52 1.44 -15.78
N TYR A 71 12.56 0.70 -16.18
CA TYR A 71 13.81 0.63 -15.43
C TYR A 71 14.59 1.95 -15.53
N ASP A 72 14.63 2.57 -16.72
CA ASP A 72 15.27 3.87 -16.90
C ASP A 72 14.60 4.96 -16.06
N ILE A 73 13.27 4.94 -15.98
CA ILE A 73 12.49 5.84 -15.10
C ILE A 73 12.85 5.58 -13.63
N TRP A 74 12.92 4.32 -13.22
CA TRP A 74 13.30 3.95 -11.85
C TRP A 74 14.69 4.45 -11.48
N GLU A 75 15.68 4.23 -12.34
CA GLU A 75 17.06 4.66 -12.09
C GLU A 75 17.19 6.18 -11.94
N GLN A 76 16.38 6.95 -12.68
CA GLN A 76 16.31 8.40 -12.57
C GLN A 76 15.58 8.86 -11.30
N ALA A 77 14.53 8.15 -10.90
CA ALA A 77 13.66 8.56 -9.79
C ALA A 77 14.18 8.12 -8.41
N LYS A 78 14.85 6.96 -8.31
CA LYS A 78 15.15 6.30 -7.02
C LYS A 78 15.97 7.15 -6.06
N SER A 79 16.83 8.05 -6.56
CA SER A 79 17.65 8.94 -5.72
C SER A 79 16.85 10.02 -5.00
N PHE A 80 15.63 10.32 -5.48
CA PHE A 80 14.71 11.27 -4.86
C PHE A 80 13.73 10.61 -3.89
N ILE A 81 13.72 9.28 -3.84
CA ILE A 81 12.83 8.50 -2.98
C ILE A 81 13.56 8.24 -1.66
N PRO A 82 12.99 8.64 -0.51
CA PRO A 82 13.56 8.29 0.79
C PRO A 82 13.77 6.77 0.95
N GLU A 83 14.92 6.36 1.46
CA GLU A 83 15.33 4.95 1.59
C GLU A 83 14.27 4.07 2.26
N ARG A 84 13.54 4.60 3.25
CA ARG A 84 12.46 3.86 3.91
C ARG A 84 11.42 3.33 2.92
N TYR A 85 11.09 4.08 1.88
CA TYR A 85 10.09 3.66 0.90
C TYR A 85 10.65 2.64 -0.07
N ILE A 86 11.96 2.69 -0.36
CA ILE A 86 12.66 1.64 -1.11
C ILE A 86 12.63 0.32 -0.35
N GLU A 87 12.85 0.37 0.97
CA GLU A 87 12.75 -0.81 1.84
C GLU A 87 11.30 -1.33 1.97
N GLU A 88 10.31 -0.44 2.10
CA GLU A 88 8.89 -0.82 2.11
C GLU A 88 8.48 -1.52 0.79
N LEU A 89 8.95 -1.04 -0.36
CA LEU A 89 8.65 -1.64 -1.68
C LEU A 89 9.08 -3.11 -1.78
N LYS A 90 10.09 -3.56 -1.04
CA LYS A 90 10.53 -4.97 -1.05
C LYS A 90 9.53 -5.92 -0.42
N GLY A 91 8.57 -5.41 0.36
CA GLY A 91 7.53 -6.20 1.02
C GLY A 91 6.18 -6.21 0.31
N LEU A 92 6.02 -5.39 -0.73
CA LEU A 92 4.81 -5.34 -1.57
C LEU A 92 4.83 -6.43 -2.65
#